data_AF-A0A2N2Z3V6-F1
#
_entry.id   AF-A0A2N2Z3V6-F1
#
_cell.length_a   1.000
_cell.length_b   1.000
_cell.length_c   1.000
_cell.angle_alpha   90.00
_cell.angle_beta   90.00
_cell.angle_gamma   90.00
#
_symmetry.space_group_name_H-M   'P 1'
#
loop_
_entity.id
_entity.type
_entity.pdbx_description
1 polymer ?
#
loop_
_entity_poly.entity_id
_entity_poly.type
_entity_poly.pdbx_seq_one_letter_code
_entity_poly.pdbx_strand_id
1 'polypeptide(L)'
;MTKKLLKFVAISLGLVVLSTTLSFSQEEKKELKRPSKCGVSEVDIYVNKSFDAYEESKAITKAANFIKVEGEGDSKVIKNADGQELSKSDALLQLGELLTRAKKQSENVKGLQEAQKPATESIKKAAIPKKPQATKNLNSGNEAMAEVAKETKKQVELIEKQISDVKGMKE
;
A
#
# COMPACT_ATOMS: atom_id res chain seq x y z
N MET A 1 -62.73 3.06 -27.86
CA MET A 1 -63.33 4.22 -27.16
C MET A 1 -63.01 4.12 -25.67
N THR A 2 -62.16 5.05 -25.19
CA THR A 2 -62.26 5.82 -23.92
C THR A 2 -62.61 5.06 -22.62
N LYS A 3 -61.95 5.23 -21.47
CA LYS A 3 -61.16 6.36 -20.94
C LYS A 3 -60.72 5.97 -19.50
N LYS A 4 -59.61 6.57 -19.04
CA LYS A 4 -59.35 7.00 -17.63
C LYS A 4 -59.02 5.89 -16.61
N LEU A 5 -58.21 6.08 -15.56
CA LEU A 5 -57.46 7.23 -15.02
C LEU A 5 -56.47 6.70 -13.97
N LEU A 6 -55.34 7.39 -13.84
CA LEU A 6 -54.43 7.46 -12.70
C LEU A 6 -55.07 7.16 -11.33
N LYS A 7 -54.33 6.44 -10.49
CA LYS A 7 -54.27 6.71 -9.04
C LYS A 7 -52.81 6.79 -8.59
N PHE A 8 -52.33 8.03 -8.49
CA PHE A 8 -51.29 8.40 -7.55
C PHE A 8 -51.86 8.27 -6.13
N VAL A 9 -51.16 7.57 -5.23
CA VAL A 9 -51.21 7.86 -3.80
C VAL A 9 -49.78 7.87 -3.29
N ALA A 10 -49.38 9.06 -2.87
CA ALA A 10 -48.15 9.36 -2.18
C ALA A 10 -48.27 9.00 -0.69
N ILE A 11 -47.24 8.38 -0.12
CA ILE A 11 -46.88 8.39 1.32
C ILE A 11 -45.33 8.36 1.33
N SER A 12 -44.63 9.49 1.26
CA SER A 12 -44.21 10.38 2.36
C SER A 12 -43.37 9.71 3.46
N LEU A 13 -42.07 10.03 3.41
CA LEU A 13 -41.16 10.40 4.50
C LEU A 13 -40.79 9.41 5.63
N GLY A 14 -39.47 9.28 5.81
CA GLY A 14 -38.78 8.77 7.00
C GLY A 14 -37.40 8.21 6.59
N LEU A 15 -36.44 9.03 6.14
CA LEU A 15 -35.46 9.79 6.93
C LEU A 15 -34.60 8.93 7.89
N VAL A 16 -33.29 8.86 7.58
CA VAL A 16 -32.13 8.49 8.43
C VAL A 16 -32.09 7.00 8.81
N VAL A 17 -31.09 6.21 8.40
CA VAL A 17 -29.71 6.31 8.85
C VAL A 17 -28.72 6.05 7.71
N LEU A 18 -27.91 7.07 7.43
CA LEU A 18 -26.55 6.95 6.92
C LEU A 18 -25.78 5.92 7.76
N SER A 19 -25.74 4.69 7.29
CA SER A 19 -24.71 3.73 7.68
C SER A 19 -24.21 3.11 6.40
N THR A 20 -23.57 3.93 5.57
CA THR A 20 -22.39 3.45 4.88
C THR A 20 -21.40 3.12 5.99
N THR A 21 -21.55 1.93 6.58
CA THR A 21 -20.36 1.14 6.86
C THR A 21 -19.63 1.17 5.54
N LEU A 22 -18.59 2.00 5.47
CA LEU A 22 -17.45 1.75 4.62
C LEU A 22 -17.02 0.35 5.02
N SER A 23 -17.69 -0.64 4.44
CA SER A 23 -17.12 -1.91 4.11
C SER A 23 -16.00 -1.51 3.17
N PHE A 24 -14.88 -1.08 3.76
CA PHE A 24 -13.57 -1.48 3.30
C PHE A 24 -13.69 -2.99 3.18
N SER A 25 -14.17 -3.41 2.02
CA SER A 25 -13.88 -4.70 1.46
C SER A 25 -12.36 -4.71 1.47
N GLN A 26 -11.79 -5.25 2.55
CA GLN A 26 -10.48 -5.86 2.48
C GLN A 26 -10.67 -6.94 1.43
N GLU A 27 -10.49 -6.59 0.16
CA GLU A 27 -9.89 -7.54 -0.77
C GLU A 27 -8.72 -8.10 0.02
N GLU A 28 -8.80 -9.38 0.39
CA GLU A 28 -7.63 -10.13 0.83
C GLU A 28 -6.62 -9.97 -0.31
N LYS A 29 -5.76 -8.95 -0.22
CA LYS A 29 -4.71 -8.69 -1.20
C LYS A 29 -3.88 -9.96 -1.20
N LYS A 30 -4.03 -10.75 -2.26
CA LYS A 30 -3.33 -12.02 -2.47
C LYS A 30 -1.84 -11.77 -2.21
N GLU A 31 -1.34 -12.27 -1.10
CA GLU A 31 0.04 -12.00 -0.69
C GLU A 31 0.99 -12.63 -1.72
N LEU A 32 1.83 -11.80 -2.31
CA LEU A 32 2.78 -12.27 -3.31
C LEU A 32 3.86 -13.10 -2.61
N LYS A 33 4.03 -14.33 -3.06
CA LYS A 33 5.09 -15.23 -2.58
C LYS A 33 6.32 -15.10 -3.46
N ARG A 34 7.48 -14.90 -2.83
CA ARG A 34 8.78 -14.86 -3.52
C ARG A 34 9.00 -16.20 -4.23
N PRO A 35 9.22 -16.22 -5.55
CA PRO A 35 9.48 -17.46 -6.27
C PRO A 35 10.90 -17.97 -5.96
N SER A 36 11.13 -19.27 -6.14
CA SER A 36 12.47 -19.85 -6.13
C SER A 36 13.31 -19.35 -7.31
N LYS A 37 14.64 -19.35 -7.16
CA LYS A 37 15.57 -18.97 -8.24
C LYS A 37 15.35 -19.81 -9.51
N CYS A 38 15.46 -19.17 -10.67
CA CYS A 38 15.34 -19.80 -11.98
C CYS A 38 16.70 -20.09 -12.64
N GLY A 39 17.80 -19.57 -12.07
CA GLY A 39 19.15 -19.78 -12.57
C GLY A 39 19.47 -18.98 -13.83
N VAL A 40 18.76 -17.87 -14.03
CA VAL A 40 19.08 -16.78 -14.96
C VAL A 40 19.40 -15.56 -14.10
N SER A 41 20.68 -15.19 -14.04
CA SER A 41 21.23 -14.29 -13.01
C SER A 41 20.48 -12.96 -12.92
N GLU A 42 20.27 -12.30 -14.05
CA GLU A 42 19.64 -10.97 -14.09
C GLU A 42 18.16 -11.03 -13.69
N VAL A 43 17.45 -12.12 -14.03
CA VAL A 43 16.07 -12.36 -13.55
C VAL A 43 16.06 -12.59 -12.05
N ASP A 44 16.95 -13.43 -11.53
CA ASP A 44 17.01 -13.72 -10.10
C ASP A 44 17.39 -12.47 -9.28
N ILE A 45 18.27 -11.61 -9.79
CA ILE A 45 18.61 -10.32 -9.17
C ILE A 45 17.41 -9.39 -9.16
N TYR A 46 16.76 -9.19 -10.33
CA TYR A 46 15.60 -8.31 -10.44
C TYR A 46 14.47 -8.76 -9.50
N VAL A 47 14.14 -10.05 -9.52
CA VAL A 47 13.06 -10.61 -8.69
C VAL A 47 13.38 -10.47 -7.20
N ASN A 48 14.60 -10.74 -6.75
CA ASN A 48 14.95 -10.54 -5.35
C ASN A 48 14.78 -9.08 -4.93
N LYS A 49 15.32 -8.14 -5.72
CA LYS A 49 15.16 -6.71 -5.43
C LYS A 49 13.69 -6.29 -5.39
N SER A 50 12.86 -6.78 -6.31
CA SER A 50 11.42 -6.47 -6.32
C SER A 50 10.72 -6.98 -5.07
N PHE A 51 11.06 -8.19 -4.61
CA PHE A 51 10.47 -8.76 -3.39
C PHE A 51 11.02 -8.13 -2.11
N ASP A 52 12.30 -7.74 -2.06
CA ASP A 52 12.86 -6.99 -0.94
C ASP A 52 12.15 -5.63 -0.79
N ALA A 53 11.91 -4.94 -1.91
CA ALA A 53 11.15 -3.69 -1.92
C ALA A 53 9.68 -3.91 -1.51
N TYR A 54 9.05 -5.01 -1.95
CA TYR A 54 7.69 -5.39 -1.57
C TYR A 54 7.56 -5.68 -0.07
N GLU A 55 8.51 -6.41 0.50
CA GLU A 55 8.54 -6.72 1.94
C GLU A 55 8.73 -5.45 2.78
N GLU A 56 9.65 -4.56 2.38
CA GLU A 56 9.83 -3.27 3.05
C GLU A 56 8.59 -2.38 2.91
N SER A 57 7.93 -2.38 1.75
CA SER A 57 6.66 -1.67 1.57
C SER A 57 5.60 -2.18 2.55
N LYS A 58 5.46 -3.50 2.70
CA LYS A 58 4.55 -4.06 3.73
C LYS A 58 4.94 -3.62 5.15
N ALA A 59 6.23 -3.58 5.47
CA ALA A 59 6.72 -3.12 6.77
C ALA A 59 6.38 -1.64 7.03
N ILE A 60 6.52 -0.77 6.03
CA ILE A 60 6.15 0.65 6.13
C ILE A 60 4.65 0.81 6.34
N THR A 61 3.81 0.13 5.52
CA THR A 61 2.34 0.19 5.69
C THR A 61 1.93 -0.28 7.09
N LYS A 62 2.54 -1.35 7.59
CA LYS A 62 2.29 -1.86 8.94
C LYS A 62 2.66 -0.81 10.00
N ALA A 63 3.84 -0.20 9.89
CA ALA A 63 4.31 0.82 10.82
C ALA A 63 3.51 2.12 10.79
N ALA A 64 3.11 2.60 9.61
CA ALA A 64 2.27 3.79 9.46
C ALA A 64 0.88 3.58 10.12
N ASN A 65 0.31 2.38 9.99
CA ASN A 65 -0.97 2.05 10.63
C ASN A 65 -0.89 1.91 12.17
N PHE A 66 0.32 1.80 12.75
CA PHE A 66 0.52 1.65 14.19
C PHE A 66 0.54 2.96 14.96
N ILE A 67 0.87 4.09 14.31
CA ILE A 67 0.81 5.39 14.97
C ILE A 67 -0.61 5.94 14.83
N LYS A 68 -1.38 5.85 15.92
CA LYS A 68 -2.77 6.31 15.95
C LYS A 68 -2.89 7.55 16.82
N VAL A 69 -3.56 8.56 16.27
CA VAL A 69 -4.06 9.70 17.06
C VAL A 69 -5.49 9.35 17.47
N GLU A 70 -5.71 9.11 18.75
CA GLU A 70 -7.02 8.76 19.32
C GLU A 70 -7.54 9.91 20.19
N GLY A 71 -8.86 10.12 20.22
CA GLY A 71 -9.51 11.16 21.02
C GLY A 71 -9.99 12.37 20.21
N GLU A 72 -10.77 13.24 20.87
CA GLU A 72 -11.34 14.46 20.28
C GLU A 72 -10.88 15.70 21.07
N GLY A 73 -10.78 16.84 20.37
CA GLY A 73 -10.41 18.12 20.99
C GLY A 73 -9.04 18.11 21.65
N ASP A 74 -8.98 18.60 22.89
CA ASP A 74 -7.76 18.70 23.70
C ASP A 74 -7.36 17.37 24.38
N SER A 75 -8.13 16.28 24.21
CA SER A 75 -7.85 14.95 24.78
C SER A 75 -7.21 13.98 23.77
N LYS A 76 -6.60 14.50 22.71
CA LYS A 76 -5.92 13.67 21.71
C LYS A 76 -4.65 13.06 22.30
N VAL A 77 -4.55 11.75 22.23
CA VAL A 77 -3.35 10.99 22.62
C VAL A 77 -2.78 10.28 21.40
N ILE A 78 -1.45 10.21 21.33
CA ILE A 78 -0.76 9.49 20.27
C ILE A 78 -0.36 8.14 20.84
N LYS A 79 -0.74 7.05 20.19
CA LYS A 79 -0.39 5.69 20.63
C LYS A 79 0.43 4.96 19.59
N ASN A 80 1.33 4.11 20.07
CA ASN A 80 2.08 3.15 19.26
C ASN A 80 1.29 1.84 19.04
N ALA A 81 1.94 0.87 18.39
CA ALA A 81 1.40 -0.46 18.10
C ALA A 81 0.92 -1.22 19.34
N ASP A 82 1.59 -1.01 20.48
CA ASP A 82 1.34 -1.68 21.74
C ASP A 82 0.31 -0.93 22.61
N GLY A 83 -0.28 0.15 22.07
CA GLY A 83 -1.24 1.00 22.78
C GLY A 83 -0.63 1.94 23.81
N GLN A 84 0.70 2.05 23.84
CA GLN A 84 1.41 2.96 24.74
C GLN A 84 1.38 4.37 24.18
N GLU A 85 1.21 5.34 25.07
CA GLU A 85 1.25 6.75 24.70
C GLU A 85 2.67 7.17 24.28
N LEU A 86 2.75 7.90 23.18
CA LEU A 86 3.96 8.53 22.66
C LEU A 86 3.88 10.03 22.90
N SER A 87 5.02 10.62 23.25
CA SER A 87 5.14 12.08 23.21
C SER A 87 4.97 12.58 21.78
N LYS A 88 4.53 13.83 21.63
CA LYS A 88 4.44 14.50 20.32
C LYS A 88 5.79 14.49 19.58
N SER A 89 6.89 14.70 20.31
CA SER A 89 8.25 14.68 19.75
C SER A 89 8.63 13.30 19.21
N ASP A 90 8.41 12.24 19.99
CA ASP A 90 8.75 10.87 19.59
C ASP A 90 7.91 10.39 18.41
N ALA A 91 6.62 10.73 18.41
CA ALA A 91 5.72 10.42 17.31
C ALA A 91 6.17 11.09 16.00
N LEU A 92 6.56 12.38 16.05
CA LEU A 92 7.05 13.09 14.87
C LEU A 92 8.38 12.52 14.37
N LEU A 93 9.26 12.10 15.28
CA LEU A 93 10.52 11.46 14.92
C LEU A 93 10.28 10.13 14.20
N GLN A 94 9.45 9.26 14.77
CA GLN A 94 9.10 7.98 14.14
C GLN A 94 8.40 8.16 12.78
N LEU A 95 7.44 9.09 12.68
CA LEU A 95 6.78 9.40 11.41
C LEU A 95 7.76 9.99 10.39
N GLY A 96 8.72 10.81 10.81
CA GLY A 96 9.76 11.36 9.94
C GLY A 96 10.69 10.29 9.37
N GLU A 97 11.08 9.32 10.19
CA GLU A 97 11.86 8.15 9.75
C GLU A 97 11.06 7.29 8.76
N LEU A 98 9.78 7.04 9.04
CA LEU A 98 8.89 6.32 8.14
C LEU A 98 8.70 7.05 6.81
N LEU A 99 8.54 8.37 6.84
CA LEU A 99 8.44 9.18 5.61
C LEU A 99 9.72 9.07 4.78
N THR A 100 10.88 9.08 5.42
CA THR A 100 12.17 8.92 4.74
C THR A 100 12.27 7.55 4.07
N ARG A 101 11.88 6.48 4.77
CA ARG A 101 11.82 5.12 4.22
C ARG A 101 10.85 5.01 3.05
N ALA A 102 9.66 5.59 3.17
CA ALA A 102 8.65 5.63 2.10
C ALA A 102 9.15 6.42 0.88
N LYS A 103 9.83 7.55 1.07
CA LYS A 103 10.44 8.31 -0.04
C LYS A 103 11.55 7.51 -0.72
N LYS A 104 12.36 6.77 0.04
CA LYS A 104 13.37 5.85 -0.51
C LYS A 104 12.77 4.74 -1.37
N GLN A 105 11.52 4.31 -1.11
CA GLN A 105 10.84 3.37 -2.01
C GLN A 105 10.61 3.94 -3.41
N SER A 106 10.44 5.26 -3.55
CA SER A 106 10.34 5.88 -4.87
C SER A 106 11.64 5.75 -5.67
N GLU A 107 12.80 5.83 -4.99
CA GLU A 107 14.11 5.58 -5.60
C GLU A 107 14.29 4.10 -5.94
N ASN A 108 13.86 3.20 -5.05
CA ASN A 108 13.88 1.75 -5.30
C ASN A 108 13.05 1.40 -6.54
N VAL A 109 11.85 1.97 -6.72
CA VAL A 109 11.02 1.73 -7.91
C VAL A 109 11.76 2.11 -9.19
N LYS A 110 12.47 3.25 -9.22
CA LYS A 110 13.30 3.63 -10.37
C LYS A 110 14.41 2.60 -10.62
N GLY A 111 15.13 2.19 -9.57
CA GLY A 111 16.17 1.16 -9.67
C GLY A 111 15.63 -0.21 -10.14
N LEU A 112 14.40 -0.55 -9.79
CA LEU A 112 13.72 -1.76 -10.28
C LEU A 112 13.36 -1.64 -11.76
N GLN A 113 12.86 -0.49 -12.21
CA GLN A 113 12.59 -0.24 -13.63
C GLN A 113 13.86 -0.37 -14.48
N GLU A 114 14.99 0.14 -13.99
CA GLU A 114 16.29 -0.01 -14.64
C GLU A 114 16.77 -1.47 -14.69
N ALA A 115 16.54 -2.23 -13.62
CA ALA A 115 16.91 -3.66 -13.53
C ALA A 115 15.98 -4.58 -14.36
N GLN A 116 14.77 -4.14 -14.70
CA GLN A 116 13.82 -4.93 -15.49
C GLN A 116 14.32 -5.20 -16.91
N LYS A 117 14.98 -4.23 -17.54
CA LYS A 117 15.52 -4.34 -18.90
C LYS A 117 16.56 -5.46 -19.04
N PRO A 118 17.66 -5.48 -18.26
CA PRO A 118 18.64 -6.56 -18.35
C PRO A 118 18.03 -7.93 -17.99
N ALA A 119 17.09 -7.99 -17.03
CA ALA A 119 16.36 -9.22 -16.74
C ALA A 119 15.58 -9.73 -17.97
N THR A 120 14.84 -8.85 -18.66
CA THR A 120 14.09 -9.20 -19.87
C THR A 120 15.01 -9.65 -21.01
N GLU A 121 16.15 -8.98 -21.19
CA GLU A 121 17.14 -9.35 -22.21
C GLU A 121 17.81 -10.69 -21.92
N SER A 122 18.09 -10.99 -20.65
CA SER A 122 18.69 -12.27 -20.25
C SER A 122 17.81 -13.48 -20.57
N ILE A 123 16.48 -13.35 -20.49
CA ILE A 123 15.53 -14.42 -20.87
C ILE A 123 15.68 -14.79 -22.34
N LYS A 124 15.91 -13.81 -23.22
CA LYS A 124 16.09 -14.07 -24.67
C LYS A 124 17.32 -14.94 -24.92
N LYS A 125 18.40 -14.70 -24.15
CA LYS A 125 19.70 -15.37 -24.23
C LYS A 125 19.76 -16.68 -23.42
N ALA A 126 18.83 -16.91 -22.51
CA ALA A 126 18.80 -18.09 -21.66
C ALA A 126 18.57 -19.39 -22.45
N ALA A 127 19.04 -20.51 -21.90
CA ALA A 127 18.74 -21.84 -22.44
C ALA A 127 17.23 -22.10 -22.50
N ILE A 128 16.75 -22.73 -23.57
CA ILE A 128 15.32 -22.99 -23.82
C ILE A 128 14.60 -23.58 -22.59
N PRO A 129 15.15 -24.59 -21.88
CA PRO A 129 14.48 -25.17 -20.71
C PRO A 129 14.28 -24.19 -19.54
N LYS A 130 15.12 -23.15 -19.43
CA LYS A 130 15.02 -22.15 -18.35
C LYS A 130 14.04 -21.02 -18.67
N LYS A 131 13.73 -20.77 -19.96
CA LYS A 131 12.91 -19.64 -20.40
C LYS A 131 11.52 -19.59 -19.74
N PRO A 132 10.75 -20.70 -19.65
CA PRO A 132 9.41 -20.66 -19.04
C PRO A 132 9.44 -20.21 -17.58
N GLN A 133 10.36 -20.77 -16.78
CA GLN A 133 10.50 -20.41 -15.36
C GLN A 133 11.03 -18.99 -15.20
N ALA A 134 12.00 -18.57 -16.02
CA ALA A 134 12.55 -17.23 -15.97
C ALA A 134 11.50 -16.15 -16.32
N THR A 135 10.66 -16.41 -17.33
CA THR A 135 9.52 -15.53 -17.66
C THR A 135 8.50 -15.47 -16.54
N LYS A 136 8.15 -16.62 -15.94
CA LYS A 136 7.24 -16.66 -14.78
C LYS A 136 7.79 -15.86 -13.60
N ASN A 137 9.07 -16.04 -13.28
CA ASN A 137 9.74 -15.30 -12.21
C ASN A 137 9.76 -13.80 -12.50
N LEU A 138 10.12 -13.39 -13.73
CA LEU A 138 10.08 -11.98 -14.14
C LEU A 138 8.69 -11.37 -13.92
N ASN A 139 7.63 -12.08 -14.29
CA ASN A 139 6.26 -11.62 -14.08
C ASN A 139 5.92 -11.45 -12.60
N SER A 140 6.31 -12.39 -11.73
CA SER A 140 6.16 -12.22 -10.28
C SER A 140 6.96 -11.02 -9.74
N GLY A 141 8.16 -10.77 -10.27
CA GLY A 141 8.92 -9.55 -9.96
C GLY A 141 8.22 -8.27 -10.40
N ASN A 142 7.54 -8.29 -11.56
CA ASN A 142 6.74 -7.16 -12.05
C ASN A 142 5.51 -6.89 -11.17
N GLU A 143 4.83 -7.95 -10.73
CA GLU A 143 3.70 -7.85 -9.80
C GLU A 143 4.14 -7.23 -8.46
N ALA A 144 5.26 -7.69 -7.91
CA ALA A 144 5.84 -7.13 -6.68
C ALA A 144 6.21 -5.65 -6.84
N MET A 145 6.89 -5.29 -7.94
CA MET A 145 7.22 -3.89 -8.26
C MET A 145 5.96 -3.01 -8.40
N ALA A 146 4.91 -3.51 -9.06
CA ALA A 146 3.67 -2.77 -9.25
C ALA A 146 2.95 -2.49 -7.92
N GLU A 147 2.91 -3.46 -7.00
CA GLU A 147 2.37 -3.25 -5.65
C GLU A 147 3.23 -2.26 -4.85
N VAL A 148 4.57 -2.32 -4.94
CA VAL A 148 5.45 -1.32 -4.31
C VAL A 148 5.13 0.09 -4.82
N ALA A 149 5.05 0.28 -6.13
CA ALA A 149 4.76 1.59 -6.72
C ALA A 149 3.39 2.14 -6.28
N LYS A 150 2.37 1.27 -6.25
CA LYS A 150 1.01 1.61 -5.81
C LYS A 150 0.96 1.98 -4.33
N GLU A 151 1.65 1.23 -3.49
CA GLU A 151 1.59 1.41 -2.03
C GLU A 151 2.47 2.57 -1.56
N THR A 152 3.61 2.82 -2.20
CA THR A 152 4.52 3.93 -1.86
C THR A 152 3.80 5.27 -1.84
N LYS A 153 2.97 5.55 -2.86
CA LYS A 153 2.20 6.80 -2.91
C LYS A 153 1.23 6.92 -1.74
N LYS A 154 0.52 5.84 -1.42
CA LYS A 154 -0.44 5.80 -0.29
C LYS A 154 0.26 5.98 1.05
N GLN A 155 1.43 5.36 1.22
CA GLN A 155 2.24 5.48 2.43
C GLN A 155 2.68 6.91 2.65
N VAL A 156 3.21 7.58 1.62
CA VAL A 156 3.65 8.99 1.73
C VAL A 156 2.47 9.88 2.12
N GLU A 157 1.33 9.77 1.43
CA GLU A 157 0.13 10.56 1.72
C GLU A 157 -0.39 10.32 3.16
N LEU A 158 -0.44 9.06 3.59
CA LEU A 158 -0.88 8.70 4.94
C LEU A 158 0.06 9.26 6.01
N ILE A 159 1.38 9.07 5.84
CA ILE A 159 2.39 9.52 6.81
C ILE A 159 2.42 11.05 6.88
N GLU A 160 2.37 11.75 5.73
CA GLU A 160 2.33 13.22 5.72
C GLU A 160 1.08 13.77 6.41
N LYS A 161 -0.07 13.12 6.22
CA LYS A 161 -1.29 13.45 6.95
C LYS A 161 -1.12 13.25 8.46
N GLN A 162 -0.58 12.10 8.89
CA GLN A 162 -0.33 11.82 10.31
C GLN A 162 0.64 12.83 10.93
N ILE A 163 1.69 13.24 10.21
CA ILE A 163 2.62 14.29 10.65
C ILE A 163 1.88 15.62 10.84
N SER A 164 1.02 15.99 9.88
CA SER A 164 0.21 17.21 9.97
C SER A 164 -0.72 17.18 11.19
N ASP A 165 -1.40 16.05 11.41
CA ASP A 165 -2.32 15.86 12.53
C ASP A 165 -1.59 15.97 13.87
N VAL A 166 -0.44 15.31 14.01
CA VAL A 166 0.40 15.39 15.22
C VAL A 166 0.94 16.80 15.44
N LYS A 167 1.40 17.50 14.39
CA LYS A 167 1.89 18.88 14.51
C LYS A 167 0.81 19.85 15.01
N GLY A 168 -0.44 19.65 14.57
CA GLY A 168 -1.59 20.47 14.94
C GLY A 168 -2.13 20.23 16.36
N MET A 169 -1.65 19.21 17.08
CA MET A 169 -2.00 18.99 18.48
C MET A 169 -1.35 20.07 19.36
N LYS A 170 -2.07 20.58 20.35
CA LYS A 170 -1.46 21.41 21.43
C LYS A 170 -0.55 20.51 22.29
N GLU A 171 0.48 21.10 22.86
CA GLU A 171 1.35 20.41 23.84
C GLU A 171 0.61 20.12 25.14
#